data_AF-A0A536PBG9-F1
#
_entry.id   AF-A0A536PBG9-F1
#
_cell.length_a   1.000
_cell.length_b   1.000
_cell.length_c   1.000
_cell.angle_alpha   90.00
_cell.angle_beta   90.00
_cell.angle_gamma   90.00
#
_symmetry.space_group_name_H-M   'P 1'
#
loop_
_entity.id
_entity.type
_entity.pdbx_description
1 polymer ?
#
loop_
_entity_poly.entity_id
_entity_poly.type
_entity_poly.pdbx_seq_one_letter_code
_entity_poly.pdbx_strand_id
1 'polypeptide(L)'
;MSRKRGKSGRRAAPRRSQASTRRSPVGANAAPAGRAANRSRILLMIVGAAVLLTGAVAYRVFAGTSPATSSSATLLASTAGQAQGETVDGISCQTSEQVVYHIHAELMVFVAGESRVIPEGIGIVGCFYWLHSHTRDGIIHIESPVDRIYSLGNYFDIWKQPLSTTQVGPATGAVNAYVNGVRFSGDPRSIPLTPHAIIQLNVSSEVPAHTFTFPPGL
;
A
#
# COMPACT_ATOMS: atom_id res chain seq x y z
N MET A 1 65.28 17.86 -16.48
CA MET A 1 65.30 17.56 -17.93
C MET A 1 64.81 16.12 -18.11
N SER A 2 63.77 15.80 -18.88
CA SER A 2 63.88 15.67 -20.34
C SER A 2 62.48 15.59 -20.96
N ARG A 3 62.19 16.46 -21.95
CA ARG A 3 61.03 16.40 -22.84
C ARG A 3 61.40 15.53 -24.05
N LYS A 4 60.45 14.76 -24.59
CA LYS A 4 60.31 14.60 -26.05
C LYS A 4 58.84 14.43 -26.46
N ARG A 5 58.44 15.30 -27.40
CA ARG A 5 57.16 15.36 -28.11
C ARG A 5 57.33 14.76 -29.51
N GLY A 6 56.21 14.27 -30.07
CA GLY A 6 55.92 14.18 -31.51
C GLY A 6 56.29 12.82 -32.16
N LYS A 7 55.53 12.26 -33.10
CA LYS A 7 54.56 12.85 -34.02
C LYS A 7 53.67 11.76 -34.67
N SER A 8 52.46 12.19 -35.04
CA SER A 8 51.39 11.53 -35.79
C SER A 8 51.76 10.97 -37.18
N GLY A 9 51.04 9.92 -37.63
CA GLY A 9 50.63 9.86 -39.04
C GLY A 9 50.25 8.50 -39.67
N ARG A 10 48.93 8.30 -39.83
CA ARG A 10 48.21 7.87 -41.07
C ARG A 10 47.79 6.40 -41.32
N ARG A 11 46.50 6.33 -41.72
CA ARG A 11 45.80 5.40 -42.66
C ARG A 11 45.53 3.99 -42.14
N ALA A 12 44.49 3.27 -42.57
CA ALA A 12 43.13 3.52 -43.06
C ALA A 12 42.48 2.11 -43.08
N ALA A 13 41.17 2.06 -42.84
CA ALA A 13 40.28 0.89 -42.76
C ALA A 13 40.44 -0.14 -43.93
N PRO A 14 39.92 -1.40 -43.86
CA PRO A 14 38.45 -1.58 -43.81
C PRO A 14 37.86 -2.86 -43.13
N ARG A 15 36.59 -2.70 -42.73
CA ARG A 15 35.42 -3.58 -42.92
C ARG A 15 35.34 -5.03 -42.33
N ARG A 16 34.31 -5.16 -41.47
CA ARG A 16 33.08 -5.99 -41.65
C ARG A 16 33.17 -7.47 -41.27
N SER A 17 32.60 -7.82 -40.12
CA SER A 17 31.92 -9.11 -39.92
C SER A 17 30.41 -8.87 -39.97
N GLN A 18 29.78 -9.37 -41.02
CA GLN A 18 28.35 -9.29 -41.26
C GLN A 18 27.65 -10.49 -40.63
N ALA A 19 26.65 -10.19 -39.82
CA ALA A 19 25.57 -11.11 -39.49
C ALA A 19 24.86 -11.59 -40.77
N SER A 20 24.61 -12.90 -40.79
CA SER A 20 24.02 -13.65 -41.90
C SER A 20 22.61 -13.16 -42.26
N THR A 21 22.43 -12.74 -43.50
CA THR A 21 21.15 -12.44 -44.14
C THR A 21 20.62 -13.66 -44.91
N ARG A 22 19.43 -14.12 -44.52
CA ARG A 22 18.20 -14.25 -45.33
C ARG A 22 18.31 -14.88 -46.75
N ARG A 23 17.59 -15.99 -46.98
CA ARG A 23 16.39 -16.14 -47.86
C ARG A 23 16.17 -17.60 -48.34
N SER A 24 14.92 -18.05 -48.26
CA SER A 24 14.31 -19.20 -48.97
C SER A 24 14.44 -19.07 -50.50
N PRO A 25 14.23 -20.14 -51.30
CA PRO A 25 12.87 -20.52 -51.74
C PRO A 25 12.63 -22.01 -52.11
N VAL A 26 11.34 -22.38 -52.29
CA VAL A 26 10.74 -23.33 -53.29
C VAL A 26 11.34 -24.75 -53.36
N GLY A 27 10.63 -25.88 -53.32
CA GLY A 27 9.23 -26.23 -53.49
C GLY A 27 9.18 -27.68 -54.06
N ALA A 28 8.09 -28.38 -53.74
CA ALA A 28 7.50 -29.53 -54.47
C ALA A 28 8.05 -30.99 -54.29
N ASN A 29 7.09 -31.86 -53.94
CA ASN A 29 6.88 -33.28 -54.31
C ASN A 29 7.77 -34.35 -53.63
N ALA A 30 7.32 -35.53 -53.21
CA ALA A 30 6.02 -36.23 -53.22
C ALA A 30 6.06 -37.40 -52.20
N ALA A 31 4.88 -37.98 -51.91
CA ALA A 31 4.60 -39.05 -50.94
C ALA A 31 5.18 -40.45 -51.33
N PRO A 32 5.07 -41.51 -50.49
CA PRO A 32 3.79 -42.23 -50.36
C PRO A 32 3.38 -42.77 -48.96
N ALA A 33 2.05 -42.87 -48.81
CA ALA A 33 1.21 -43.94 -48.25
C ALA A 33 1.44 -44.60 -46.86
N GLY A 34 0.38 -44.50 -46.01
CA GLY A 34 0.12 -45.43 -44.91
C GLY A 34 -1.07 -45.09 -43.98
N ARG A 35 -2.32 -45.26 -44.48
CA ARG A 35 -3.63 -45.54 -43.80
C ARG A 35 -4.01 -44.75 -42.51
N ALA A 36 -4.89 -43.73 -42.55
CA ALA A 36 -6.38 -43.75 -42.51
C ALA A 36 -6.98 -44.39 -41.22
N ALA A 37 -7.94 -43.84 -40.47
CA ALA A 37 -8.89 -42.71 -40.61
C ALA A 37 -9.32 -42.24 -39.19
N ASN A 38 -9.29 -40.96 -38.81
CA ASN A 38 -10.21 -39.84 -39.09
C ASN A 38 -11.65 -40.01 -38.57
N ARG A 39 -11.97 -39.37 -37.42
CA ARG A 39 -13.34 -39.02 -37.02
C ARG A 39 -13.32 -37.65 -36.34
N SER A 40 -13.72 -36.61 -37.06
CA SER A 40 -14.03 -35.30 -36.48
C SER A 40 -14.99 -34.52 -37.36
N ARG A 41 -15.77 -33.68 -36.68
CA ARG A 41 -16.57 -32.53 -37.13
C ARG A 41 -18.02 -32.86 -37.51
N ILE A 42 -18.96 -32.19 -36.84
CA ILE A 42 -19.75 -31.06 -37.40
C ILE A 42 -20.65 -30.48 -36.30
N LEU A 43 -20.81 -29.17 -36.36
CA LEU A 43 -21.44 -28.27 -35.40
C LEU A 43 -22.86 -27.87 -35.90
N LEU A 44 -23.80 -27.73 -34.95
CA LEU A 44 -25.05 -26.92 -34.92
C LEU A 44 -26.39 -27.38 -35.60
N MET A 45 -27.42 -27.48 -34.73
CA MET A 45 -28.87 -27.14 -34.82
C MET A 45 -29.85 -27.93 -35.74
N ILE A 46 -30.91 -28.54 -35.15
CA ILE A 46 -32.31 -28.06 -35.06
C ILE A 46 -33.23 -29.16 -34.48
N VAL A 47 -33.87 -28.83 -33.34
CA VAL A 47 -35.21 -29.19 -32.81
C VAL A 47 -35.63 -30.68 -32.72
N GLY A 48 -35.79 -31.15 -31.49
CA GLY A 48 -36.60 -32.34 -31.13
C GLY A 48 -37.17 -32.17 -29.73
N ALA A 49 -38.38 -31.64 -29.63
CA ALA A 49 -39.11 -31.47 -28.38
C ALA A 49 -39.75 -32.80 -27.92
N ALA A 50 -39.83 -32.95 -26.58
CA ALA A 50 -40.61 -33.92 -25.81
C ALA A 50 -40.02 -35.36 -25.78
N VAL A 51 -39.83 -36.05 -24.65
CA VAL A 51 -40.68 -36.16 -23.45
C VAL A 51 -39.83 -36.58 -22.24
N LEU A 52 -39.95 -35.78 -21.17
CA LEU A 52 -40.02 -36.11 -19.73
C LEU A 52 -39.58 -37.51 -19.27
N LEU A 53 -38.59 -37.57 -18.36
CA LEU A 53 -38.76 -37.99 -16.95
C LEU A 53 -37.39 -38.18 -16.29
N THR A 54 -37.27 -37.75 -15.03
CA THR A 54 -36.09 -37.81 -14.13
C THR A 54 -35.05 -36.72 -14.32
N GLY A 55 -35.30 -35.56 -13.72
CA GLY A 55 -34.30 -34.49 -13.65
C GLY A 55 -34.74 -33.24 -12.91
N ALA A 56 -35.67 -33.35 -11.97
CA ALA A 56 -35.94 -32.29 -11.00
C ALA A 56 -34.80 -32.22 -9.97
N VAL A 57 -33.57 -32.00 -10.44
CA VAL A 57 -32.49 -31.52 -9.60
C VAL A 57 -32.68 -30.02 -9.58
N ALA A 58 -33.25 -29.55 -8.46
CA ALA A 58 -33.43 -28.15 -8.17
C ALA A 58 -32.10 -27.41 -8.33
N TYR A 59 -31.89 -26.77 -9.48
CA TYR A 59 -30.91 -25.70 -9.64
C TYR A 59 -31.43 -24.52 -8.81
N ARG A 60 -31.25 -24.63 -7.49
CA ARG A 60 -31.24 -23.48 -6.61
C ARG A 60 -30.07 -22.63 -7.09
N VAL A 61 -30.40 -21.58 -7.81
CA VAL A 61 -29.52 -20.43 -8.03
C VAL A 61 -29.09 -20.00 -6.63
N PHE A 62 -27.90 -20.41 -6.19
CA PHE A 62 -27.19 -19.69 -5.15
C PHE A 62 -26.83 -18.36 -5.80
N ALA A 63 -27.78 -17.43 -5.78
CA ALA A 63 -27.45 -16.02 -5.77
C ALA A 63 -26.57 -15.88 -4.52
N GLY A 64 -25.26 -15.81 -4.75
CA GLY A 64 -24.29 -15.51 -3.72
C GLY A 64 -24.67 -14.15 -3.16
N THR A 65 -25.50 -14.13 -2.13
CA THR A 65 -25.46 -13.10 -1.11
C THR A 65 -24.06 -13.19 -0.54
N SER A 66 -23.12 -12.50 -1.17
CA SER A 66 -21.96 -12.02 -0.45
C SER A 66 -22.56 -11.28 0.74
N PRO A 67 -22.30 -11.68 1.99
CA PRO A 67 -22.54 -10.75 3.07
C PRO A 67 -21.65 -9.56 2.71
N ALA A 68 -22.27 -8.45 2.28
CA ALA A 68 -21.66 -7.17 2.49
C ALA A 68 -21.56 -7.06 4.00
N THR A 69 -20.43 -7.53 4.55
CA THR A 69 -20.02 -7.19 5.90
C THR A 69 -19.71 -5.70 5.80
N SER A 70 -20.76 -4.88 5.83
CA SER A 70 -20.70 -3.48 6.13
C SER A 70 -20.30 -3.39 7.59
N SER A 71 -19.05 -3.73 7.87
CA SER A 71 -18.40 -3.33 9.11
C SER A 71 -18.33 -1.81 9.00
N SER A 72 -19.30 -1.14 9.60
CA SER A 72 -19.18 0.27 9.93
C SER A 72 -17.95 0.37 10.83
N ALA A 73 -16.79 0.59 10.21
CA ALA A 73 -15.53 0.57 10.90
C ALA A 73 -15.60 1.62 12.02
N THR A 74 -15.40 1.17 13.26
CA THR A 74 -15.66 2.01 14.42
C THR A 74 -14.51 2.98 14.62
N LEU A 75 -14.82 4.27 14.74
CA LEU A 75 -13.85 5.32 15.00
C LEU A 75 -13.12 5.09 16.33
N LEU A 76 -11.81 5.33 16.37
CA LEU A 76 -11.02 5.27 17.60
C LEU A 76 -11.38 6.40 18.55
N ALA A 77 -11.37 7.64 18.06
CA ALA A 77 -11.77 8.85 18.80
C ALA A 77 -12.19 9.94 17.80
N SER A 78 -12.94 10.95 18.26
CA SER A 78 -13.26 12.12 17.43
C SER A 78 -12.08 13.09 17.34
N THR A 79 -12.12 14.01 16.37
CA THR A 79 -11.22 15.18 16.31
C THR A 79 -11.75 16.36 17.14
N ALA A 80 -12.93 16.22 17.75
CA ALA A 80 -13.47 17.27 18.60
C ALA A 80 -12.56 17.49 19.82
N GLY A 81 -12.14 18.73 20.04
CA GLY A 81 -11.25 19.08 21.14
C GLY A 81 -9.75 18.90 20.86
N GLN A 82 -9.34 18.48 19.66
CA GLN A 82 -7.94 18.53 19.22
C GLN A 82 -7.39 19.97 19.24
N ALA A 83 -6.08 20.16 19.26
CA ALA A 83 -5.44 21.48 19.29
C ALA A 83 -6.01 22.46 18.23
N GLN A 84 -6.19 23.74 18.56
CA GLN A 84 -6.95 24.73 17.77
C GLN A 84 -6.10 25.90 17.24
N GLY A 85 -4.82 25.65 16.94
CA GLY A 85 -3.87 26.59 16.34
C GLY A 85 -2.76 27.04 17.29
N GLU A 86 -2.83 26.68 18.57
CA GLU A 86 -1.73 26.90 19.50
C GLU A 86 -0.51 26.03 19.16
N THR A 87 0.69 26.44 19.58
CA THR A 87 1.86 25.57 19.41
C THR A 87 1.81 24.41 20.41
N VAL A 88 1.95 23.17 19.92
CA VAL A 88 2.00 21.94 20.72
C VAL A 88 3.36 21.28 20.53
N ASP A 89 4.12 21.04 21.60
CA ASP A 89 5.48 20.44 21.52
C ASP A 89 6.45 21.14 20.54
N GLY A 90 6.31 22.47 20.43
CA GLY A 90 7.07 23.25 19.45
C GLY A 90 6.68 22.97 17.99
N ILE A 91 5.50 22.41 17.74
CA ILE A 91 4.87 22.20 16.44
C ILE A 91 3.83 23.29 16.24
N SER A 92 4.04 24.12 15.24
CA SER A 92 3.13 25.21 14.90
C SER A 92 2.06 24.77 13.89
N CYS A 93 0.95 25.50 13.88
CA CYS A 93 -0.09 25.39 12.87
C CYS A 93 0.09 26.50 11.83
N GLN A 94 0.19 26.15 10.55
CA GLN A 94 0.48 27.09 9.46
C GLN A 94 -0.57 26.99 8.34
N THR A 95 -0.79 28.07 7.60
CA THR A 95 -1.80 28.12 6.52
C THR A 95 -1.41 27.30 5.29
N SER A 96 -0.20 26.75 5.25
CA SER A 96 0.29 25.91 4.16
C SER A 96 1.13 24.80 4.73
N GLU A 97 1.05 23.65 4.08
CA GLU A 97 1.95 22.52 4.25
C GLU A 97 3.41 22.95 3.99
N GLN A 98 4.36 22.29 4.64
CA GLN A 98 5.78 22.64 4.60
C GLN A 98 6.58 21.50 3.99
N VAL A 99 7.55 21.84 3.13
CA VAL A 99 8.22 20.87 2.26
C VAL A 99 9.70 20.67 2.57
N VAL A 100 10.25 21.35 3.59
CA VAL A 100 11.66 21.20 3.97
C VAL A 100 11.91 19.79 4.50
N TYR A 101 11.00 19.31 5.35
CA TYR A 101 10.96 17.94 5.80
C TYR A 101 9.56 17.39 5.50
N HIS A 102 9.48 16.46 4.55
CA HIS A 102 8.21 15.92 4.04
C HIS A 102 8.30 14.40 3.94
N ILE A 103 7.66 13.71 4.87
CA ILE A 103 7.61 12.26 4.93
C ILE A 103 6.21 11.80 5.35
N HIS A 104 5.93 10.52 5.17
CA HIS A 104 4.68 9.90 5.60
C HIS A 104 4.96 8.68 6.50
N ALA A 105 4.08 8.42 7.45
CA ALA A 105 4.04 7.21 8.26
C ALA A 105 2.60 6.71 8.32
N GLU A 106 2.37 5.47 8.73
CA GLU A 106 1.04 4.88 8.86
C GLU A 106 0.80 4.38 10.28
N LEU A 107 -0.44 4.55 10.75
CA LEU A 107 -0.92 4.13 12.06
C LEU A 107 -2.17 3.26 11.95
N MET A 108 -2.04 2.02 12.41
CA MET A 108 -3.15 1.11 12.69
C MET A 108 -3.39 1.00 14.19
N VAL A 109 -4.66 0.97 14.59
CA VAL A 109 -5.04 0.69 15.97
C VAL A 109 -6.06 -0.42 16.02
N PHE A 110 -5.82 -1.40 16.89
CA PHE A 110 -6.71 -2.50 17.18
C PHE A 110 -7.09 -2.47 18.66
N VAL A 111 -8.38 -2.61 18.98
CA VAL A 111 -8.88 -2.64 20.36
C VAL A 111 -9.67 -3.92 20.53
N ALA A 112 -9.21 -4.78 21.45
CA ALA A 112 -9.78 -6.11 21.68
C ALA A 112 -9.88 -6.97 20.39
N GLY A 113 -8.89 -6.83 19.51
CA GLY A 113 -8.74 -7.60 18.28
C GLY A 113 -9.43 -6.97 17.07
N GLU A 114 -10.20 -5.90 17.28
CA GLU A 114 -10.96 -5.22 16.23
C GLU A 114 -10.26 -3.94 15.77
N SER A 115 -10.13 -3.76 14.46
CA SER A 115 -9.59 -2.54 13.86
C SER A 115 -10.45 -1.32 14.21
N ARG A 116 -9.79 -0.23 14.60
CA ARG A 116 -10.38 1.09 14.84
C ARG A 116 -9.89 2.07 13.80
N VAL A 117 -10.81 2.90 13.31
CA VAL A 117 -10.52 3.93 12.32
C VAL A 117 -9.86 5.13 12.99
N ILE A 118 -8.72 5.54 12.45
CA ILE A 118 -8.14 6.85 12.75
C ILE A 118 -8.97 7.91 11.99
N PRO A 119 -9.52 8.94 12.64
CA PRO A 119 -10.34 9.93 11.97
C PRO A 119 -9.51 10.75 10.98
N GLU A 120 -10.17 11.22 9.93
CA GLU A 120 -9.64 12.27 9.07
C GLU A 120 -9.59 13.61 9.80
N GLY A 121 -8.72 14.52 9.35
CA GLY A 121 -8.67 15.90 9.83
C GLY A 121 -7.95 16.09 11.17
N ILE A 122 -7.21 15.07 11.65
CA ILE A 122 -6.31 15.27 12.79
C ILE A 122 -5.29 16.33 12.41
N GLY A 123 -5.13 17.37 13.25
CA GLY A 123 -4.19 18.46 13.00
C GLY A 123 -4.62 19.46 11.91
N ILE A 124 -5.86 19.39 11.43
CA ILE A 124 -6.41 20.32 10.42
C ILE A 124 -7.53 21.15 11.05
N VAL A 125 -7.25 22.41 11.36
CA VAL A 125 -8.15 23.31 12.13
C VAL A 125 -8.25 24.72 11.53
N GLY A 126 -8.29 24.82 10.20
CA GLY A 126 -8.17 26.09 9.47
C GLY A 126 -6.72 26.49 9.17
N CYS A 127 -5.78 25.73 9.72
CA CYS A 127 -4.37 25.65 9.39
C CYS A 127 -3.95 24.18 9.51
N PHE A 128 -2.75 23.86 9.05
CA PHE A 128 -2.14 22.53 9.14
C PHE A 128 -1.06 22.56 10.22
N TYR A 129 -1.22 21.73 11.24
CA TYR A 129 -0.05 21.35 12.04
C TYR A 129 0.93 20.57 11.17
N TRP A 130 2.23 20.66 11.48
CA TRP A 130 3.25 19.91 10.73
C TRP A 130 2.99 18.40 10.74
N LEU A 131 2.28 17.90 11.74
CA LEU A 131 1.80 16.53 11.81
C LEU A 131 0.28 16.55 11.68
N HIS A 132 -0.25 15.94 10.62
CA HIS A 132 -1.69 15.93 10.36
C HIS A 132 -2.10 14.71 9.50
N SER A 133 -3.42 14.48 9.36
CA SER A 133 -3.97 13.44 8.49
C SER A 133 -5.13 13.97 7.67
N HIS A 134 -5.06 13.77 6.35
CA HIS A 134 -6.10 14.20 5.41
C HIS A 134 -7.30 13.23 5.37
N THR A 135 -7.05 11.94 5.59
CA THR A 135 -7.99 10.85 5.31
C THR A 135 -8.06 9.84 6.45
N ARG A 136 -8.93 8.82 6.30
CA ARG A 136 -9.18 7.77 7.31
C ARG A 136 -8.33 6.51 7.12
N ASP A 137 -7.30 6.58 6.29
CA ASP A 137 -6.40 5.46 5.97
C ASP A 137 -5.29 5.26 7.01
N GLY A 138 -5.21 6.14 8.02
CA GLY A 138 -4.20 6.08 9.07
C GLY A 138 -2.87 6.71 8.68
N ILE A 139 -2.76 7.35 7.50
CA ILE A 139 -1.53 8.03 7.09
C ILE A 139 -1.35 9.32 7.88
N ILE A 140 -0.18 9.44 8.49
CA ILE A 140 0.32 10.63 9.16
C ILE A 140 1.25 11.34 8.18
N HIS A 141 0.89 12.56 7.83
CA HIS A 141 1.75 13.49 7.10
C HIS A 141 2.68 14.18 8.09
N ILE A 142 3.98 14.24 7.79
CA ILE A 142 4.96 15.01 8.54
C ILE A 142 5.60 16.00 7.57
N GLU A 143 5.13 17.23 7.64
CA GLU A 143 5.36 18.32 6.69
C GLU A 143 5.77 19.56 7.46
N SER A 144 7.08 19.72 7.62
CA SER A 144 7.70 20.66 8.55
C SER A 144 8.66 21.63 7.85
N PRO A 145 8.81 22.88 8.36
CA PRO A 145 9.81 23.82 7.88
C PRO A 145 11.22 23.51 8.43
N VAL A 146 11.35 22.51 9.30
CA VAL A 146 12.59 22.08 9.94
C VAL A 146 12.76 20.56 9.84
N ASP A 147 13.98 20.13 9.51
CA ASP A 147 14.36 18.72 9.55
C ASP A 147 14.64 18.29 10.99
N ARG A 148 13.69 17.57 11.58
CA ARG A 148 13.82 16.94 12.88
C ARG A 148 12.96 15.68 12.96
N ILE A 149 13.34 14.76 13.84
CA ILE A 149 12.54 13.57 14.12
C ILE A 149 11.39 13.95 15.04
N TYR A 150 10.17 13.60 14.64
CA TYR A 150 8.96 13.71 15.45
C TYR A 150 8.56 12.34 15.97
N SER A 151 7.75 12.30 17.02
CA SER A 151 7.25 11.04 17.58
C SER A 151 5.75 10.87 17.43
N LEU A 152 5.29 9.63 17.59
CA LEU A 152 3.87 9.30 17.68
C LEU A 152 3.19 10.06 18.82
N GLY A 153 3.91 10.29 19.93
CA GLY A 153 3.42 11.13 21.03
C GLY A 153 3.05 12.55 20.59
N ASN A 154 3.87 13.20 19.76
CA ASN A 154 3.57 14.54 19.25
C ASN A 154 2.27 14.58 18.44
N TYR A 155 2.03 13.57 17.60
CA TYR A 155 0.80 13.45 16.83
C TYR A 155 -0.43 13.30 17.75
N PHE A 156 -0.34 12.45 18.77
CA PHE A 156 -1.40 12.26 19.76
C PHE A 156 -1.66 13.51 20.62
N ASP A 157 -0.63 14.30 20.90
CA ASP A 157 -0.76 15.55 21.66
C ASP A 157 -1.42 16.66 20.83
N ILE A 158 -1.19 16.73 19.51
CA ILE A 158 -1.96 17.58 18.59
C ILE A 158 -3.43 17.12 18.57
N TRP A 159 -3.66 15.81 18.48
CA TRP A 159 -5.00 15.22 18.51
C TRP A 159 -5.70 15.34 19.89
N LYS A 160 -4.95 15.68 20.94
CA LYS A 160 -5.41 15.69 22.35
C LYS A 160 -5.99 14.34 22.79
N GLN A 161 -5.45 13.24 22.27
CA GLN A 161 -5.78 11.89 22.71
C GLN A 161 -4.65 11.32 23.57
N PRO A 162 -4.96 10.64 24.69
CA PRO A 162 -3.92 10.01 25.51
C PRO A 162 -3.28 8.85 24.74
N LEU A 163 -1.97 8.69 24.95
CA LEU A 163 -1.20 7.55 24.46
C LEU A 163 -0.25 7.13 25.57
N SER A 164 -0.23 5.85 25.92
CA SER A 164 0.70 5.28 26.90
C SER A 164 0.82 3.77 26.69
N THR A 165 1.60 3.10 27.54
CA THR A 165 1.65 1.63 27.58
C THR A 165 0.34 0.97 28.01
N THR A 166 -0.66 1.75 28.45
CA THR A 166 -1.95 1.24 28.94
C THR A 166 -3.17 1.94 28.35
N GLN A 167 -2.99 2.82 27.36
CA GLN A 167 -4.08 3.61 26.78
C GLN A 167 -3.77 4.10 25.37
N VAL A 168 -4.77 4.04 24.48
CA VAL A 168 -4.76 4.68 23.16
C VAL A 168 -6.10 5.36 22.95
N GLY A 169 -6.13 6.70 23.02
CA GLY A 169 -7.37 7.47 23.01
C GLY A 169 -8.32 7.01 24.13
N PRO A 170 -9.61 6.77 23.86
CA PRO A 170 -10.55 6.28 24.86
C PRO A 170 -10.35 4.79 25.22
N ALA A 171 -9.57 4.03 24.44
CA ALA A 171 -9.35 2.62 24.71
C ALA A 171 -8.29 2.41 25.80
N THR A 172 -8.62 1.62 26.81
CA THR A 172 -7.72 1.32 27.95
C THR A 172 -7.41 -0.17 28.02
N GLY A 173 -6.22 -0.48 28.54
CA GLY A 173 -5.67 -1.83 28.64
C GLY A 173 -4.24 -1.88 28.14
N ALA A 174 -3.55 -3.01 28.36
CA ALA A 174 -2.15 -3.15 27.93
C ALA A 174 -1.99 -2.85 26.43
N VAL A 175 -1.01 -2.02 26.09
CA VAL A 175 -0.71 -1.61 24.72
C VAL A 175 0.54 -2.34 24.24
N ASN A 176 0.39 -3.15 23.20
CA ASN A 176 1.48 -3.76 22.47
C ASN A 176 1.68 -2.98 21.17
N ALA A 177 2.89 -2.49 20.93
CA ALA A 177 3.23 -1.74 19.72
C ALA A 177 4.13 -2.55 18.79
N TYR A 178 3.95 -2.37 17.48
CA TYR A 178 4.84 -2.85 16.44
C TYR A 178 5.25 -1.69 15.54
N VAL A 179 6.50 -1.70 15.09
CA VAL A 179 7.04 -0.79 14.09
C VAL A 179 7.64 -1.65 12.98
N ASN A 180 7.14 -1.50 11.76
CA ASN A 180 7.57 -2.26 10.58
C ASN A 180 7.53 -3.77 10.80
N GLY A 181 6.47 -4.26 11.45
CA GLY A 181 6.30 -5.68 11.75
C GLY A 181 7.06 -6.19 12.97
N VAL A 182 7.95 -5.38 13.57
CA VAL A 182 8.77 -5.76 14.71
C VAL A 182 8.19 -5.21 15.99
N ARG A 183 8.12 -6.05 17.03
CA ARG A 183 7.64 -5.65 18.37
C ARG A 183 8.49 -4.49 18.89
N PHE A 184 7.84 -3.38 19.21
CA PHE A 184 8.48 -2.23 19.86
C PHE A 184 8.43 -2.42 21.38
N SER A 185 9.58 -2.26 22.03
CA SER A 185 9.71 -2.30 23.49
C SER A 185 9.92 -0.89 24.02
N GLY A 186 8.96 -0.33 24.73
CA GLY A 186 9.05 1.00 25.32
C GLY A 186 7.70 1.71 25.38
N ASP A 187 7.73 2.99 25.73
CA ASP A 187 6.55 3.85 25.69
C ASP A 187 6.16 4.12 24.23
N PRO A 188 4.93 3.77 23.79
CA PRO A 188 4.45 4.07 22.44
C PRO A 188 4.57 5.55 22.03
N ARG A 189 4.53 6.49 22.99
CA ARG A 189 4.73 7.92 22.72
C ARG A 189 6.11 8.23 22.14
N SER A 190 7.11 7.37 22.41
CA SER A 190 8.49 7.54 21.97
C SER A 190 8.78 6.97 20.57
N ILE A 191 7.80 6.32 19.93
CA ILE A 191 7.97 5.76 18.58
C ILE A 191 8.30 6.89 17.60
N PRO A 192 9.46 6.85 16.92
CA PRO A 192 9.82 7.87 15.94
C PRO A 192 8.99 7.71 14.67
N LEU A 193 8.53 8.82 14.11
CA LEU A 193 7.89 8.87 12.79
C LEU A 193 9.00 8.99 11.73
N THR A 194 9.45 7.85 11.22
CA THR A 194 10.44 7.76 10.12
C THR A 194 9.74 7.57 8.78
N PRO A 195 10.41 7.83 7.64
CA PRO A 195 9.82 7.62 6.32
C PRO A 195 9.22 6.21 6.17
N HIS A 196 7.94 6.16 5.78
CA HIS A 196 7.14 4.96 5.58
C HIS A 196 7.12 3.98 6.77
N ALA A 197 7.26 4.49 7.99
CA ALA A 197 7.05 3.66 9.18
C ALA A 197 5.62 3.13 9.21
N ILE A 198 5.45 1.84 9.44
CA ILE A 198 4.16 1.18 9.64
C ILE A 198 4.03 0.89 11.13
N ILE A 199 3.12 1.59 11.80
CA ILE A 199 2.96 1.53 13.25
C ILE A 199 1.64 0.87 13.58
N GLN A 200 1.69 -0.20 14.36
CA GLN A 200 0.49 -0.88 14.84
C GLN A 200 0.43 -0.83 16.36
N LEU A 201 -0.71 -0.38 16.90
CA LEU A 201 -1.01 -0.41 18.33
C LEU A 201 -2.15 -1.39 18.61
N ASN A 202 -1.89 -2.34 19.48
CA ASN A 202 -2.86 -3.33 19.92
C ASN A 202 -3.22 -3.08 21.40
N VAL A 203 -4.49 -2.83 21.69
CA VAL A 203 -5.00 -2.59 23.06
C VAL A 203 -5.74 -3.83 23.55
N SER A 204 -5.36 -4.33 24.73
CA SER A 204 -5.99 -5.45 25.47
C SER A 204 -5.87 -6.85 24.85
N SER A 205 -5.45 -6.97 23.59
CA SER A 205 -5.30 -8.24 22.88
C SER A 205 -4.20 -8.14 21.84
N GLU A 206 -3.45 -9.20 21.60
CA GLU A 206 -2.45 -9.21 20.53
C GLU A 206 -3.11 -9.47 19.16
N VAL A 207 -2.76 -8.64 18.18
CA VAL A 207 -3.06 -8.88 16.76
C VAL A 207 -1.73 -9.04 16.02
N PRO A 208 -1.56 -10.05 15.15
CA PRO A 208 -0.35 -10.18 14.35
C PRO A 208 -0.02 -8.88 13.63
N ALA A 209 1.26 -8.59 13.41
CA ALA A 209 1.62 -7.34 12.76
C ALA A 209 1.13 -7.32 11.30
N HIS A 210 0.43 -6.25 10.96
CA HIS A 210 -0.10 -5.99 9.63
C HIS A 210 0.93 -5.25 8.78
N THR A 211 0.81 -5.44 7.47
CA THR A 211 1.57 -4.69 6.47
C THR A 211 0.68 -3.65 5.84
N PHE A 212 1.26 -2.52 5.47
CA PHE A 212 0.61 -1.45 4.72
C PHE A 212 1.41 -1.18 3.44
N THR A 213 0.73 -0.81 2.36
CA THR A 213 1.36 -0.36 1.11
C THR A 213 0.95 1.08 0.88
N PHE A 214 1.92 1.99 0.93
CA PHE A 214 1.67 3.40 0.69
C PHE A 214 1.20 3.63 -0.76
N PRO A 215 0.17 4.48 -0.96
CA PRO A 215 -0.19 4.97 -2.28
C PRO A 215 1.01 5.59 -3.02
N PRO A 216 1.08 5.49 -4.36
CA PRO A 216 2.12 6.16 -5.13
C PRO A 216 2.13 7.67 -4.88
N GLY A 217 3.32 8.24 -4.70
CA GLY A 217 3.49 9.68 -4.48
C GLY A 217 3.54 10.10 -3.01
N LEU A 218 3.44 9.14 -2.08
CA LEU A 218 3.73 9.30 -0.65
C LEU A 218 5.07 8.68 -0.29
#